data_AF-A0AA35W688-F1
#
_entry.id   AF-A0AA35W688-F1
#
_cell.length_a   1.000
_cell.length_b   1.000
_cell.length_c   1.000
_cell.angle_alpha   90.00
_cell.angle_beta   90.00
_cell.angle_gamma   90.00
#
_symmetry.space_group_name_H-M   'P 1'
#
loop_
_entity.id
_entity.type
_entity.pdbx_description
1 polymer ?
#
loop_
_entity_poly.entity_id
_entity_poly.type
_entity_poly.pdbx_seq_one_letter_code
_entity_poly.pdbx_strand_id
1 'polypeptide(L)' 'MFKSNVACLLDYRSYETVAEGFGGRGFLLDRDSDDAAIKETLHRAQEVSREEKKPVLINCLIGKTDFRDGSISV' A
#
# COMPACT_ATOMS: atom_id res chain seq x y z
N MET A 1 15.36 -24.86 -15.87
CA MET A 1 16.21 -25.04 -14.67
C MET A 1 17.21 -23.89 -14.74
N PHE A 2 16.98 -22.68 -14.22
CA PHE A 2 16.67 -22.24 -12.85
C PHE A 2 15.74 -21.01 -12.90
N LYS A 3 14.58 -21.07 -12.22
CA LYS A 3 13.63 -19.94 -12.00
C LYS A 3 13.22 -19.85 -10.53
N SER A 4 14.04 -20.38 -9.62
CA SER A 4 13.77 -20.24 -8.20
C SER A 4 14.03 -18.81 -7.80
N ASN A 5 13.02 -18.11 -7.27
CA ASN A 5 13.24 -16.89 -6.53
C ASN A 5 14.19 -17.23 -5.37
N VAL A 6 15.44 -16.80 -5.47
CA VAL A 6 16.45 -16.92 -4.41
C VAL A 6 16.35 -15.76 -3.41
N ALA A 7 15.33 -14.92 -3.56
CA ALA A 7 15.11 -13.70 -2.80
C ALA A 7 14.04 -13.89 -1.70
N CYS A 8 13.98 -12.95 -0.77
CA CYS A 8 13.02 -12.93 0.34
C CYS A 8 11.64 -12.53 -0.15
N LEU A 9 10.75 -13.50 -0.37
CA LEU A 9 9.35 -13.19 -0.63
C LEU A 9 8.74 -12.53 0.61
N LEU A 10 8.32 -11.27 0.47
CA LEU A 10 7.62 -10.53 1.51
C LEU A 10 6.11 -10.64 1.29
N ASP A 11 5.40 -11.04 2.34
CA ASP A 11 3.94 -11.00 2.36
C ASP A 11 3.42 -9.57 2.47
N TYR A 12 2.24 -9.33 1.90
CA TYR A 12 1.51 -8.10 2.19
C TYR A 12 1.21 -8.01 3.70
N ARG A 13 1.37 -6.81 4.24
CA ARG A 13 1.08 -6.51 5.64
C ARG A 13 0.05 -5.39 5.72
N SER A 14 -0.76 -5.43 6.76
CA SER A 14 -1.81 -4.45 7.05
C SER A 14 -1.24 -3.14 7.60
N TYR A 15 -0.50 -2.41 6.77
CA TYR A 15 0.09 -1.13 7.15
C TYR A 15 -0.96 -0.07 7.48
N GLU A 16 -2.16 -0.17 6.89
CA GLU A 16 -3.32 0.64 7.23
C GLU A 16 -3.66 0.52 8.73
N THR A 17 -3.62 -0.68 9.30
CA THR A 17 -3.85 -0.90 10.73
C THR A 17 -2.70 -0.38 11.58
N VAL A 18 -1.46 -0.54 11.12
CA VAL A 18 -0.28 -0.02 11.83
C VAL A 18 -0.33 1.50 11.96
N ALA A 19 -0.74 2.20 10.89
CA ALA A 19 -0.88 3.65 10.89
C ALA A 19 -1.89 4.13 11.95
N GLU A 20 -3.00 3.40 12.14
CA GLU A 20 -3.97 3.69 13.20
C GLU A 20 -3.39 3.47 14.60
N GLY A 21 -2.57 2.42 14.78
CA GLY A 21 -1.84 2.16 16.03
C GLY A 21 -0.87 3.29 16.43
N PHE A 22 -0.36 4.05 15.45
CA PHE A 22 0.47 5.24 15.68
C PHE A 22 -0.32 6.55 15.79
N GLY A 23 -1.66 6.48 15.86
CA GLY A 23 -2.53 7.66 15.98
C GLY A 23 -2.85 8.35 14.65
N GLY A 24 -2.48 7.74 13.52
CA GLY A 24 -2.86 8.18 12.18
C GLY A 24 -4.16 7.55 11.68
N ARG A 25 -4.39 7.66 10.37
CA ARG A 25 -5.46 6.97 9.66
C ARG A 25 -4.89 6.12 8.53
N GLY A 26 -5.35 4.88 8.44
CA GLY A 26 -5.02 3.96 7.35
C GLY A 26 -6.16 3.80 6.34
N PHE A 27 -5.79 3.64 5.07
CA PHE A 27 -6.67 3.18 3.99
C PHE A 27 -5.99 2.04 3.22
N LEU A 28 -6.77 1.13 2.66
CA LEU A 28 -6.28 0.04 1.81
C LEU A 28 -6.78 0.25 0.38
N LEU A 29 -5.88 0.14 -0.58
CA LEU A 29 -6.22 -0.04 -1.99
C LEU A 29 -5.65 -1.38 -2.43
N ASP A 30 -6.54 -2.27 -2.87
CA ASP A 30 -6.21 -3.62 -3.29
C ASP A 30 -6.46 -3.81 -4.80
N ARG A 31 -6.46 -5.07 -5.21
CA ARG A 31 -6.56 -5.49 -6.62
C ARG A 31 -7.96 -5.26 -7.19
N ASP A 32 -8.96 -5.21 -6.33
CA ASP A 32 -10.37 -5.05 -6.69
C ASP A 32 -10.79 -3.58 -6.66
N SER A 33 -9.88 -2.68 -6.25
CA SER A 33 -10.09 -1.24 -6.22
C SER A 33 -10.02 -0.64 -7.63
N ASP A 34 -11.18 -0.26 -8.17
CA ASP A 34 -11.29 0.41 -9.47
C ASP A 34 -10.91 1.91 -9.40
N ASP A 35 -10.88 2.57 -10.56
CA ASP A 35 -10.57 4.00 -10.68
C ASP A 35 -11.47 4.90 -9.82
N ALA A 36 -12.73 4.52 -9.60
CA ALA A 36 -13.66 5.28 -8.78
C ALA A 36 -13.31 5.12 -7.29
N ALA A 37 -13.09 3.89 -6.83
CA ALA A 37 -12.66 3.58 -5.47
C ALA A 37 -11.31 4.22 -5.12
N ILE A 38 -10.37 4.26 -6.08
CA ILE A 38 -9.09 4.94 -5.92
C ILE A 38 -9.31 6.44 -5.69
N LYS A 39 -10.10 7.10 -6.55
CA LYS A 39 -10.38 8.54 -6.41
C LYS A 39 -11.09 8.85 -5.12
N GLU A 40 -12.09 8.07 -4.74
CA GLU A 40 -12.81 8.24 -3.48
C GLU A 40 -11.85 8.12 -2.28
N THR A 41 -11.00 7.09 -2.27
CA THR A 41 -10.02 6.87 -1.21
C THR A 41 -9.04 8.04 -1.09
N LEU A 42 -8.56 8.57 -2.22
CA LEU A 42 -7.70 9.75 -2.24
C LEU A 42 -8.41 10.99 -1.71
N HIS A 43 -9.67 11.22 -2.09
CA HIS A 43 -10.48 12.33 -1.57
C HIS A 43 -10.68 12.22 -0.05
N ARG A 44 -11.06 11.05 0.44
CA ARG A 44 -11.27 10.80 1.88
C ARG A 44 -9.97 10.93 2.68
N ALA A 45 -8.85 10.45 2.14
CA ALA A 45 -7.54 10.62 2.76
C ALA A 45 -7.17 12.10 2.91
N GLN A 46 -7.42 12.92 1.89
CA GLN A 46 -7.18 14.35 1.94
C GLN A 46 -8.10 15.06 2.93
N GLU A 47 -9.39 14.69 2.97
CA GLU A 47 -10.36 15.21 3.93
C GLU A 47 -9.93 14.91 5.37
N VAL A 48 -9.60 13.65 5.70
CA VAL A 48 -9.13 13.27 7.04
C VAL A 48 -7.88 14.07 7.43
N SER A 49 -6.93 14.24 6.52
CA SER A 49 -5.72 15.03 6.80
C SER A 49 -6.04 16.50 7.08
N ARG A 50 -6.99 17.09 6.35
CA ARG A 50 -7.35 18.50 6.47
C ARG A 50 -8.25 18.77 7.67
N GLU A 51 -9.25 17.95 7.91
CA GLU A 51 -10.29 18.19 8.90
C GLU A 51 -9.92 17.58 10.26
N GLU A 52 -9.49 16.32 10.29
CA GLU A 52 -9.11 15.64 11.54
C GLU A 52 -7.67 15.91 11.97
N LYS A 53 -6.87 16.57 11.14
CA LYS A 53 -5.44 16.89 11.39
C LYS A 53 -4.58 15.67 11.72
N LYS A 54 -4.94 14.51 11.17
CA LYS A 54 -4.19 13.25 11.36
C LYS A 54 -3.24 12.97 10.20
N PRO A 55 -2.08 12.35 10.45
CA PRO A 55 -1.28 11.76 9.38
C PRO A 55 -2.05 10.59 8.75
N VAL A 56 -1.96 10.45 7.42
CA VAL A 56 -2.70 9.44 6.65
C VAL A 56 -1.73 8.55 5.88
N LEU A 57 -1.98 7.25 5.90
CA LEU A 57 -1.29 6.24 5.11
C LEU A 57 -2.31 5.54 4.20
N ILE A 58 -1.96 5.36 2.93
CA ILE A 58 -2.71 4.53 1.99
C ILE A 58 -1.82 3.34 1.63
N ASN A 59 -2.20 2.14 2.06
CA ASN A 59 -1.53 0.90 1.74
C ASN A 59 -2.01 0.41 0.37
N CYS A 60 -1.19 0.57 -0.66
CA CYS A 60 -1.52 0.15 -2.02
C CYS A 60 -0.91 -1.23 -2.32
N LEU A 61 -1.73 -2.27 -2.47
CA LEU A 61 -1.29 -3.61 -2.86
C LEU A 61 -1.02 -3.65 -4.37
N ILE A 62 0.14 -3.13 -4.77
CA ILE A 62 0.55 -3.10 -6.16
C ILE A 62 1.00 -4.49 -6.64
N GLY A 63 0.74 -4.77 -7.92
CA GLY A 63 1.20 -5.98 -8.59
C GLY A 63 2.72 -6.07 -8.68
N LYS A 64 3.22 -7.26 -9.00
CA LYS A 64 4.64 -7.43 -9.32
C LYS A 64 4.95 -6.72 -10.63
N THR A 65 6.06 -6.00 -10.66
CA THR A 65 6.58 -5.33 -11.86
C THR A 65 8.03 -5.72 -12.06
N ASP A 66 8.51 -5.70 -13.30
CA ASP A 66 9.92 -5.97 -13.65
C ASP A 66 10.87 -4.83 -13.25
N PHE A 67 10.37 -3.81 -12.55
CA PHE A 67 11.11 -2.64 -12.06
C PHE A 67 12.38 -2.99 -11.24
N ARG A 68 12.51 -4.24 -10.77
CA ARG A 68 13.67 -4.72 -9.99
C ARG A 68 14.40 -5.92 -10.59
N ASP A 69 14.17 -6.24 -11.86
CA ASP A 69 14.94 -7.30 -12.54
C ASP A 69 16.44 -6.96 -12.53
N GLY A 70 17.23 -7.76 -11.82
CA GLY A 70 18.67 -7.56 -11.60
C GLY A 70 19.07 -7.07 -10.20
N SER A 71 18.12 -6.73 -9.32
CA SER A 71 18.39 -6.45 -7.90
C SER A 71 18.46 -7.74 -7.09
N ILE A 72 19.54 -7.92 -6.31
CA ILE A 72 19.65 -9.04 -5.34
C ILE A 72 18.74 -8.81 -4.12
N SER A 73 18.30 -7.57 -3.88
CA SER A 73 17.42 -7.23 -2.77
C SER A 73 15.96 -7.24 -3.22
N VAL A 74 15.34 -8.41 -3.10
CA VAL A 74 13.89 -8.56 -2.90
C VAL A 74 13.68 -9.40 -1.66
#